data_AF-A0A855MF22-F1
#
_entry.id   AF-A0A855MF22-F1
#
_cell.length_a   1.000
_cell.length_b   1.000
_cell.length_c   1.000
_cell.angle_alpha   90.00
_cell.angle_beta   90.00
_cell.angle_gamma   90.00
#
_symmetry.space_group_name_H-M   'P 1'
#
loop_
_entity.id
_entity.type
_entity.pdbx_description
1 polymer ?
#
loop_
_entity_poly.entity_id
_entity_poly.type
_entity_poly.pdbx_seq_one_letter_code
_entity_poly.pdbx_strand_id
1 'polypeptide(L)'
;MLHKLPSFDRQHTAMLIYAGEIRFGPPYFSLSVDGKALDDRVFGKDMLWSPDSRYLVVQEWLSTAERDGPQTASVSVFMLNRQTCQRVGEKAKFTYSPHRMAGHNLGRG
;
A
#
# COMPACT_ATOMS: atom_id res chain seq x y z
N MET A 1 -7.12 -11.25 -3.47
CA MET A 1 -5.67 -11.56 -3.51
C MET A 1 -5.08 -11.35 -2.12
N LEU A 2 -4.12 -12.18 -1.71
CA LEU A 2 -3.45 -12.08 -0.40
C LEU A 2 -1.94 -12.02 -0.62
N HIS A 3 -1.29 -10.98 -0.12
CA HIS A 3 0.18 -10.91 -0.07
C HIS A 3 0.63 -11.14 1.36
N LYS A 4 1.58 -12.04 1.57
CA LYS A 4 2.14 -12.38 2.88
C LYS A 4 3.65 -12.14 2.85
N LEU A 5 4.16 -11.44 3.85
CA LEU A 5 5.59 -11.17 3.98
C LEU A 5 6.05 -11.44 5.43
N PRO A 6 6.85 -12.51 5.67
CA PRO A 6 7.48 -12.71 6.96
C PRO A 6 8.59 -11.68 7.20
N SER A 7 8.83 -11.33 8.47
CA SER A 7 10.00 -10.55 8.88
C SER A 7 11.31 -11.33 8.68
N PHE A 8 12.45 -10.63 8.75
CA PHE A 8 13.76 -11.25 8.57
C PHE A 8 14.06 -12.31 9.64
N ASP A 9 13.67 -12.04 10.89
CA ASP A 9 13.79 -12.97 12.01
C ASP A 9 12.64 -14.01 12.07
N ARG A 10 11.65 -13.89 11.19
CA ARG A 10 10.44 -14.73 11.08
C ARG A 10 9.55 -14.74 12.33
N GLN A 11 9.74 -13.80 13.27
CA GLN A 11 8.86 -13.66 14.42
C GLN A 11 7.56 -12.94 14.09
N HIS A 12 7.56 -12.15 13.01
CA HIS A 12 6.43 -11.35 12.59
C HIS A 12 5.99 -11.68 11.17
N THR A 13 4.71 -11.48 10.90
CA THR A 13 4.13 -11.67 9.56
C THR A 13 3.20 -10.52 9.24
N ALA A 14 3.47 -9.85 8.12
CA ALA A 14 2.58 -8.87 7.52
C ALA A 14 1.73 -9.52 6.42
N MET A 15 0.46 -9.11 6.34
CA MET A 15 -0.51 -9.58 5.36
C MET A 15 -1.26 -8.40 4.76
N LEU A 16 -1.22 -8.27 3.43
CA LEU A 16 -2.09 -7.37 2.68
C LEU A 16 -3.24 -8.17 2.08
N ILE A 17 -4.45 -7.86 2.53
CA ILE A 17 -5.69 -8.53 2.15
C ILE A 17 -6.42 -7.60 1.19
N TYR A 18 -6.71 -8.07 -0.03
CA TYR A 18 -7.41 -7.27 -1.04
C TYR A 18 -8.73 -6.73 -0.49
N ALA A 19 -8.90 -5.41 -0.55
CA ALA A 19 -10.08 -4.70 -0.06
C ALA A 19 -10.89 -4.08 -1.21
N GLY A 20 -10.24 -3.76 -2.33
CA GLY A 20 -10.92 -3.28 -3.53
C GLY A 20 -9.95 -2.64 -4.53
N GLU A 21 -10.52 -1.88 -5.46
CA GLU A 21 -9.77 -1.14 -6.47
C GLU A 21 -10.17 0.33 -6.50
N ILE A 22 -9.18 1.20 -6.64
CA ILE A 22 -9.42 2.60 -6.97
C ILE A 22 -9.94 2.64 -8.40
N ARG A 23 -11.01 3.39 -8.68
CA ARG A 23 -11.57 3.52 -10.03
C ARG A 23 -10.49 4.06 -10.99
N PHE A 24 -10.18 3.30 -12.04
CA PHE A 24 -9.07 3.57 -12.98
C PHE A 24 -7.67 3.63 -12.33
N GLY A 25 -7.53 3.08 -11.13
CA GLY A 25 -6.32 3.10 -10.33
C GLY A 25 -5.87 1.70 -9.91
N PRO A 26 -4.90 1.62 -8.99
CA PRO A 26 -4.39 0.36 -8.48
C PRO A 26 -5.34 -0.27 -7.45
N PRO A 27 -5.16 -1.57 -7.15
CA PRO A 27 -5.83 -2.20 -6.02
C PRO A 27 -5.36 -1.61 -4.69
N TYR A 28 -6.24 -1.65 -3.70
CA TYR A 28 -5.94 -1.32 -2.31
C TYR A 28 -6.29 -2.47 -1.38
N PHE A 29 -5.61 -2.48 -0.23
CA PHE A 29 -5.55 -3.62 0.68
C PHE A 29 -5.74 -3.17 2.12
N SER A 30 -6.35 -4.02 2.94
CA SER A 30 -6.27 -3.94 4.39
C SER A 30 -4.95 -4.58 4.85
N LEU A 31 -4.34 -4.02 5.89
CA LEU A 31 -3.10 -4.54 6.48
C LEU A 31 -3.42 -5.31 7.77
N SER A 32 -2.85 -6.49 7.92
CA SER A 32 -2.80 -7.23 9.18
C SER A 32 -1.36 -7.56 9.52
N VAL A 33 -0.97 -7.38 10.78
CA VAL A 33 0.35 -7.75 11.30
C VAL A 33 0.14 -8.68 12.49
N ASP A 34 0.71 -9.88 12.43
CA ASP A 34 0.55 -10.93 13.45
C ASP A 34 -0.93 -11.24 13.77
N GLY A 35 -1.77 -11.21 12.73
CA GLY A 35 -3.21 -11.44 12.84
C GLY A 35 -4.01 -10.24 13.36
N LYS A 36 -3.36 -9.12 13.70
CA LYS A 36 -4.03 -7.88 14.13
C LYS A 36 -4.24 -6.97 12.94
N ALA A 37 -5.50 -6.71 12.60
CA ALA A 37 -5.85 -5.76 11.56
C ALA A 37 -5.51 -4.32 11.98
N LEU A 38 -5.07 -3.51 11.02
CA LEU A 38 -5.02 -2.07 11.14
C LEU A 38 -6.26 -1.49 10.46
N ASP A 39 -7.24 -1.11 11.28
CA ASP A 39 -8.50 -0.55 10.83
C ASP A 39 -8.35 0.91 10.36
N ASP A 40 -9.38 1.41 9.67
CA ASP A 40 -9.51 2.79 9.15
C ASP A 40 -8.43 3.27 8.18
N ARG A 41 -7.58 2.37 7.68
CA ARG A 41 -6.50 2.69 6.74
C ARG A 41 -6.45 1.67 5.62
N VAL A 42 -6.07 2.14 4.44
CA VAL A 42 -5.93 1.30 3.24
C VAL A 42 -4.57 1.50 2.62
N PHE A 43 -4.02 0.40 2.12
CA PHE A 43 -2.63 0.31 1.72
C PHE A 43 -2.51 -0.09 0.25
N GLY A 44 -1.39 0.29 -0.37
CA GLY A 44 -0.96 -0.23 -1.65
C GLY A 44 -0.43 -1.66 -1.52
N LYS A 45 0.05 -2.22 -2.63
CA LYS A 45 0.56 -3.61 -2.69
C LYS A 45 1.96 -3.79 -2.08
N ASP A 46 2.69 -2.70 -1.88
CA ASP A 46 4.10 -2.73 -1.51
C ASP A 46 4.29 -2.69 0.01
N MET A 47 5.10 -3.63 0.53
CA MET A 47 5.50 -3.69 1.93
C MET A 47 6.94 -4.18 2.07
N LEU A 48 7.67 -3.66 3.06
CA LEU A 48 9.07 -3.99 3.31
C LEU A 48 9.37 -3.98 4.81
N TRP A 49 9.91 -5.08 5.32
CA TRP A 49 10.42 -5.15 6.70
C TRP A 49 11.78 -4.45 6.81
N SER A 50 12.02 -3.78 7.93
CA SER A 50 13.37 -3.36 8.30
C SER A 50 14.24 -4.59 8.57
N PRO A 51 15.57 -4.52 8.33
CA PRO A 51 16.48 -5.63 8.58
C PRO A 51 16.47 -6.14 10.03
N ASP A 52 16.18 -5.25 10.98
CA ASP A 52 16.06 -5.59 12.41
C ASP A 52 14.66 -6.10 12.81
N SER A 53 13.76 -6.29 11.85
CA SER A 53 12.38 -6.79 12.04
C SER A 53 11.49 -5.95 12.96
N ARG A 54 11.89 -4.73 13.34
CA ARG A 54 11.11 -3.86 14.25
C ARG A 54 10.11 -2.95 13.54
N TYR A 55 10.35 -2.65 12.27
CA TYR A 55 9.57 -1.72 11.49
C TYR A 55 9.06 -2.38 10.21
N LEU A 56 7.82 -2.07 9.85
CA LEU A 56 7.26 -2.42 8.54
C LEU A 56 6.95 -1.12 7.79
N VAL A 57 7.56 -0.95 6.63
CA VAL A 57 7.26 0.13 5.70
C VAL A 57 6.17 -0.34 4.77
N VAL A 58 5.11 0.46 4.62
CA VAL A 58 3.98 0.22 3.71
C VAL A 58 3.62 1.49 2.96
N GLN A 59 3.09 1.33 1.74
CA GLN A 59 2.42 2.41 1.04
C GLN A 59 0.99 2.54 1.56
N GLU A 60 0.58 3.74 1.98
CA GLU A 60 -0.77 4.04 2.44
C GLU A 60 -1.47 5.01 1.49
N TRP A 61 -2.73 4.75 1.15
CA TRP A 61 -3.59 5.67 0.41
C TRP A 61 -4.28 6.65 1.37
N LEU A 62 -4.19 7.95 1.07
CA LEU A 62 -4.86 9.01 1.87
C LEU A 62 -6.34 9.17 1.51
N SER A 63 -6.72 8.77 0.30
CA SER A 63 -8.10 8.63 -0.15
C SER A 63 -8.17 7.48 -1.15
N THR A 64 -9.38 6.96 -1.34
CA THR A 64 -9.76 6.06 -2.44
C THR A 64 -10.93 6.64 -3.24
N ALA A 65 -11.44 7.81 -2.85
CA ALA A 65 -12.59 8.43 -3.48
C ALA A 65 -12.17 9.25 -4.70
N GLU A 66 -12.87 9.04 -5.81
CA GLU A 66 -12.61 9.72 -7.09
C GLU A 66 -12.70 11.26 -6.98
N ARG A 67 -13.63 11.75 -6.16
CA ARG A 67 -13.90 13.18 -5.98
C ARG A 67 -12.74 13.95 -5.33
N ASP A 68 -11.81 13.26 -4.69
CA ASP A 68 -10.70 13.90 -3.95
C ASP A 68 -9.50 14.24 -4.86
N GLY A 69 -9.61 13.99 -6.17
CA GLY A 69 -8.57 14.28 -7.16
C GLY A 69 -7.52 13.16 -7.26
N PRO A 70 -6.28 13.46 -7.72
CA PRO A 70 -5.25 12.43 -7.87
C PRO A 70 -4.99 11.74 -6.54
N GLN A 71 -5.10 10.40 -6.58
CA GLN A 71 -4.94 9.57 -5.39
C GLN A 71 -3.54 9.75 -4.84
N THR A 72 -3.49 10.20 -3.60
CA THR A 72 -2.24 10.54 -2.94
C THR A 72 -1.83 9.37 -2.07
N ALA A 73 -0.65 8.83 -2.33
CA ALA A 73 -0.04 7.84 -1.46
C ALA A 73 0.95 8.50 -0.51
N SER A 74 1.18 7.87 0.63
CA SER A 74 2.24 8.24 1.56
C SER A 74 2.99 7.00 2.02
N VAL A 75 4.23 7.19 2.47
CA VAL A 75 5.00 6.12 3.11
C VAL A 75 4.65 6.11 4.59
N SER A 76 4.19 4.97 5.08
CA SER A 76 3.85 4.74 6.48
C SER A 76 4.75 3.67 7.08
N VAL A 77 5.17 3.89 8.31
CA VAL A 77 6.03 3.00 9.08
C VAL A 77 5.22 2.49 10.27
N PHE A 78 5.04 1.18 10.33
CA PHE A 78 4.45 0.49 11.45
C PHE A 78 5.55 0.06 12.43
N MET A 79 5.37 0.42 13.70
CA MET A 79 6.23 0.04 14.82
C MET A 79 5.57 -1.06 15.63
N LEU A 80 6.17 -2.25 15.62
CA LEU A 80 5.62 -3.43 16.30
C LEU A 80 5.57 -3.28 17.82
N ASN A 81 6.64 -2.77 18.44
CA ASN A 81 6.77 -2.67 19.90
C ASN A 81 5.69 -1.80 20.56
N ARG A 82 5.18 -0.81 19.81
CA ARG A 82 4.17 0.14 20.27
C ARG A 82 2.81 -0.09 19.60
N GLN A 83 2.74 -0.99 18.63
CA GLN A 83 1.57 -1.19 17.76
C GLN A 83 1.10 0.14 17.15
N THR A 84 2.03 1.05 16.88
CA THR A 84 1.73 2.38 16.35
C THR A 84 2.13 2.45 14.89
N CYS A 85 1.27 3.05 14.08
CA CYS A 85 1.55 3.31 12.68
C CYS A 85 1.76 4.81 12.47
N GLN A 86 3.01 5.21 12.26
CA GLN A 86 3.37 6.60 11.99
C GLN A 86 3.57 6.81 10.50
N ARG A 87 3.05 7.93 9.98
CA ARG A 87 3.31 8.34 8.60
C ARG A 87 4.65 9.04 8.55
N VAL A 88 5.56 8.55 7.71
CA VAL A 88 6.94 9.06 7.60
C VAL A 88 7.21 9.36 6.13
N GLY A 89 6.69 10.49 5.64
CA GLY A 89 6.91 10.91 4.25
C GLY A 89 5.85 11.86 3.71
N GLU A 90 6.24 12.63 2.71
CA GLU A 90 5.38 13.57 2.00
C GLU A 90 4.52 12.86 0.94
N LYS A 91 3.34 13.44 0.70
CA LYS A 91 2.34 13.08 -0.30
C LYS A 91 2.98 12.83 -1.68
N ALA A 92 3.03 11.57 -2.11
CA ALA A 92 3.27 11.26 -3.51
C ALA A 92 1.96 11.44 -4.29
N LYS A 93 1.87 12.49 -5.12
CA LYS A 93 0.77 12.63 -6.09
C LYS A 93 1.01 11.67 -7.24
N PHE A 94 0.27 10.57 -7.27
CA PHE A 94 0.18 9.73 -8.45
C PHE A 94 -1.00 10.21 -9.29
N THR A 95 -0.73 10.87 -10.42
CA THR A 95 -1.76 11.17 -11.41
C THR A 95 -1.98 9.92 -12.25
N TYR A 96 -2.96 9.10 -11.88
CA TYR A 96 -3.47 8.05 -12.77
C TYR A 96 -4.27 8.73 -13.88
N SER A 97 -3.63 8.96 -15.04
CA SER A 97 -4.29 9.51 -16.23
C SER A 97 -4.82 8.36 -17.10
N PRO A 98 -6.15 8.17 -17.21
CA PRO A 98 -6.73 7.07 -18.00
C PRO A 98 -6.29 7.08 -19.48
N HIS A 99 -6.02 8.27 -20.03
CA HIS A 99 -5.69 8.46 -21.44
C HIS A 99 -4.25 8.07 -21.84
N ARG A 100 -3.35 7.76 -20.90
CA ARG A 100 -1.95 7.38 -21.23
C ARG A 100 -1.75 5.87 -21.44
N MET A 101 -2.79 5.06 -21.23
CA MET A 101 -2.80 3.60 -21.43
C MET A 101 -3.43 3.17 -22.77
N ALA A 102 -3.73 4.10 -23.67
CA ALA A 102 -4.14 3.81 -25.05
C ALA A 102 -3.01 4.23 -26.00
N GLY A 103 -1.93 3.45 -26.06
CA GLY A 103 -0.84 3.76 -26.97
C GLY A 103 0.42 2.96 -26.74
N HIS A 104 0.32 1.63 -26.63
CA HIS A 104 1.44 0.76 -27.03
C HIS A 104 0.91 -0.64 -27.35
N ASN A 105 0.04 -0.71 -28.37
CA ASN A 105 -0.13 -1.86 -29.24
C ASN A 105 -1.09 -1.48 -30.35
N LEU A 106 -0.54 -1.16 -31.53
CA LEU A 106 -1.04 -1.49 -32.87
C LEU A 106 -0.16 -0.76 -33.90
N GLY A 107 0.58 -1.51 -34.70
CA GLY A 107 1.32 -0.98 -35.85
C GLY A 107 2.46 -1.88 -36.31
N ARG A 108 2.13 -2.97 -37.02
CA ARG A 108 3.05 -3.70 -37.89
C ARG A 108 3.59 -2.76 -38.98
N GLY A 109 4.83 -3.01 -39.43
CA GLY A 109 5.45 -2.45 -40.63
C GLY A 109 6.91 -2.81 -40.68
#